data_AF-A0A9P1IE34-F1
#
_entry.id   AF-A0A9P1IE34-F1
#
_cell.length_a   1.000
_cell.length_b   1.000
_cell.length_c   1.000
_cell.angle_alpha   90.00
_cell.angle_beta   90.00
_cell.angle_gamma   90.00
#
_symmetry.space_group_name_H-M   'P 1'
#
loop_
_entity.id
_entity.type
_entity.pdbx_description
1 polymer ?
#
loop_
_entity_poly.entity_id
_entity_poly.type
_entity_poly.pdbx_seq_one_letter_code
_entity_poly.pdbx_strand_id
1 'polypeptide(L)'
;MWNIKRGLLISCATFWVLLTYCSDFWVKQGEGYVIGNRRRIIATLRIECILTSLNVFAYGQLMQWFGEDKDKHRRLQVNNIKELYLSGICAKFKIKRVRQHLRA
;
A
#
# COMPACT_ATOMS: atom_id res chain seq x y z
N MET A 1 -1.86 4.52 -8.10
CA MET A 1 -1.33 3.29 -7.44
C MET A 1 -0.75 2.26 -8.41
N TRP A 2 -1.39 1.97 -9.56
CA TRP A 2 -0.91 0.95 -10.51
C TRP A 2 0.49 1.26 -11.09
N ASN A 3 0.80 2.53 -11.34
CA ASN A 3 2.12 2.99 -11.79
C ASN A 3 3.23 2.80 -10.73
N ILE A 4 2.89 2.87 -9.43
CA ILE A 4 3.87 2.71 -8.34
C ILE A 4 4.27 1.23 -8.21
N LYS A 5 3.30 0.31 -8.29
CA LYS A 5 3.59 -1.14 -8.26
C LYS A 5 4.46 -1.56 -9.45
N ARG A 6 4.19 -1.03 -10.64
CA ARG A 6 5.03 -1.26 -11.84
C ARG A 6 6.42 -0.64 -11.71
N GLY A 7 6.51 0.60 -11.22
CA GLY A 7 7.80 1.27 -11.00
C GLY A 7 8.69 0.48 -10.03
N LEU A 8 8.12 -0.01 -8.92
CA LEU A 8 8.82 -0.82 -7.93
C LEU A 8 9.32 -2.16 -8.51
N LEU A 9 8.47 -2.85 -9.28
CA LEU A 9 8.82 -4.09 -9.95
C LEU A 9 9.93 -3.88 -10.98
N ILE A 10 9.84 -2.82 -11.78
CA ILE A 10 10.85 -2.47 -12.78
C ILE A 10 12.17 -2.14 -12.10
N SER A 11 12.18 -1.32 -11.04
CA SER A 11 13.40 -0.99 -10.29
C SER A 11 14.02 -2.22 -9.63
N CYS A 12 13.21 -3.15 -9.12
CA CYS A 12 13.69 -4.39 -8.55
C CYS A 12 14.33 -5.30 -9.62
N ALA A 13 13.71 -5.37 -10.80
CA ALA A 13 14.22 -6.16 -11.92
C ALA A 13 15.54 -5.58 -12.47
N THR A 14 15.64 -4.26 -12.68
CA THR A 14 16.89 -3.63 -13.11
C THR A 14 17.99 -3.76 -12.06
N PHE A 15 17.67 -3.60 -10.78
CA PHE A 15 18.64 -3.83 -9.70
C PHE A 15 19.14 -5.29 -9.69
N TRP A 16 18.24 -6.26 -9.88
CA TRP A 16 18.61 -7.67 -9.95
C TRP A 16 19.53 -8.00 -11.12
N VAL A 17 19.25 -7.44 -12.31
CA VAL A 17 20.08 -7.63 -13.51
C VAL A 17 21.46 -7.00 -13.32
N LEU A 18 21.53 -5.78 -12.79
CA LEU A 18 22.79 -5.09 -12.48
C LEU A 18 23.61 -5.86 -11.45
N LEU A 19 22.97 -6.33 -10.38
CA LEU A 19 23.63 -7.09 -9.32
C LEU A 19 24.16 -8.42 -9.88
N THR A 20 23.40 -9.08 -10.76
CA THR A 20 23.84 -10.31 -11.43
C THR A 20 25.05 -10.05 -12.35
N TYR A 21 25.02 -8.99 -13.16
CA TYR A 21 26.11 -8.66 -14.08
C TYR A 21 27.40 -8.24 -13.34
N CYS A 22 27.29 -7.31 -12.39
CA CYS A 22 28.43 -6.86 -11.58
C CYS A 22 28.99 -7.97 -10.68
N SER A 23 28.14 -8.91 -10.23
CA SER A 23 28.58 -10.02 -9.40
C SER A 23 29.55 -10.96 -10.11
N ASP A 24 29.34 -11.23 -11.41
CA ASP A 24 30.21 -12.13 -12.16
C ASP A 24 31.60 -11.51 -12.40
N PHE A 25 31.64 -10.20 -12.68
CA PHE A 25 32.89 -9.45 -12.77
C PHE A 25 33.66 -9.44 -11.45
N TRP A 26 32.97 -9.18 -10.33
CA TRP A 26 33.61 -9.10 -9.01
C TRP A 26 34.12 -10.46 -8.50
N VAL A 27 33.43 -11.56 -8.83
CA VAL A 27 33.88 -12.92 -8.50
C VAL A 27 35.13 -13.29 -9.28
N LYS A 28 35.20 -12.93 -10.58
CA LYS A 28 36.32 -13.27 -11.47
C LYS A 28 37.59 -12.46 -11.20
N GLN A 29 37.49 -11.31 -10.53
CA GLN A 29 38.65 -10.51 -10.13
C GLN A 29 39.43 -11.03 -8.91
N GLY A 30 39.01 -12.13 -8.26
CA GLY A 30 39.70 -12.67 -7.08
C GLY A 30 40.52 -13.92 -7.41
N GLU A 31 41.63 -14.15 -6.72
CA GLU A 31 42.40 -15.40 -6.82
C GLU A 31 41.95 -16.46 -5.79
N GLY A 32 41.92 -17.73 -6.19
CA GLY A 32 41.82 -18.89 -5.31
C GLY A 32 40.66 -18.86 -4.30
N TYR A 33 40.99 -18.88 -3.00
CA TYR A 33 40.04 -18.95 -1.88
C TYR A 33 39.05 -17.78 -1.82
N VAL A 34 39.44 -16.62 -2.34
CA VAL A 34 38.63 -15.39 -2.33
C VAL A 34 37.41 -15.54 -3.25
N ILE A 35 37.51 -16.30 -4.34
CA ILE A 35 36.39 -16.60 -5.25
C ILE A 35 35.26 -17.32 -4.50
N GLY A 36 35.60 -18.31 -3.67
CA GLY A 36 34.63 -19.08 -2.90
C GLY A 36 33.85 -18.21 -1.91
N ASN A 37 34.56 -17.31 -1.22
CA ASN A 37 33.93 -16.40 -0.26
C ASN A 37 33.06 -15.34 -0.96
N ARG A 38 33.54 -14.78 -2.08
CA ARG A 38 32.78 -13.81 -2.90
C ARG A 38 31.49 -14.42 -3.46
N ARG A 39 31.53 -15.69 -3.90
CA ARG A 39 30.32 -16.42 -4.35
C ARG A 39 29.28 -16.55 -3.24
N ARG A 40 29.71 -16.85 -2.01
CA ARG A 40 28.81 -16.95 -0.84
C ARG A 40 28.18 -15.59 -0.51
N ILE A 41 28.98 -14.52 -0.50
CA ILE A 41 28.50 -13.15 -0.24
C ILE A 41 27.44 -12.74 -1.28
N ILE A 42 27.67 -13.02 -2.57
CA ILE A 42 26.69 -12.72 -3.62
C ILE A 42 25.41 -13.55 -3.45
N ALA A 43 25.53 -14.83 -3.09
CA ALA A 43 24.36 -15.65 -2.81
C ALA A 43 23.54 -15.09 -1.64
N THR A 44 24.19 -14.65 -0.56
CA THR A 44 23.53 -14.01 0.58
C THR A 44 22.86 -12.69 0.18
N LEU A 45 23.56 -11.82 -0.57
CA LEU A 45 23.01 -10.56 -1.08
C LEU A 45 21.78 -10.78 -1.96
N ARG A 46 21.80 -11.82 -2.81
CA ARG A 46 20.66 -12.19 -3.66
C ARG A 46 19.46 -12.62 -2.80
N ILE A 47 19.68 -13.43 -1.78
CA ILE A 47 18.61 -13.89 -0.86
C ILE A 47 18.05 -12.70 -0.08
N GLU A 48 18.90 -11.83 0.47
CA GLU A 48 18.46 -10.63 1.19
C GLU A 48 17.65 -9.69 0.29
N CYS A 49 18.05 -9.49 -0.96
CA CYS A 49 17.29 -8.66 -1.90
C CYS A 49 15.88 -9.21 -2.15
N ILE A 50 15.75 -10.53 -2.30
CA ILE A 50 14.45 -11.18 -2.45
C ILE A 50 13.62 -10.98 -1.16
N LEU A 51 14.23 -11.19 0.00
CA LEU A 51 13.57 -11.06 1.30
C LEU A 51 13.06 -9.64 1.54
N THR A 52 13.89 -8.63 1.28
CA THR A 52 13.53 -7.21 1.41
C THR A 52 12.41 -6.84 0.44
N SER A 53 12.45 -7.36 -0.79
CA SER A 53 11.40 -7.10 -1.78
C SER A 53 10.05 -7.70 -1.35
N LEU A 54 10.06 -8.93 -0.84
CA LEU A 54 8.88 -9.59 -0.28
C LEU A 54 8.32 -8.82 0.93
N ASN A 55 9.20 -8.33 1.81
CA ASN A 55 8.80 -7.50 2.94
C ASN A 55 8.14 -6.20 2.48
N VAL A 56 8.75 -5.46 1.56
CA VAL A 56 8.17 -4.22 1.02
C VAL A 56 6.81 -4.49 0.36
N PHE A 57 6.68 -5.61 -0.36
CA PHE A 57 5.39 -6.01 -0.94
C PHE A 57 4.34 -6.31 0.13
N ALA A 58 4.69 -7.11 1.15
CA ALA A 58 3.78 -7.44 2.25
C ALA A 58 3.34 -6.18 3.01
N TYR A 59 4.27 -5.30 3.37
CA TYR A 59 3.97 -4.02 3.99
C TYR A 59 3.09 -3.13 3.10
N GLY A 60 3.35 -3.09 1.79
CA GLY A 60 2.55 -2.33 0.84
C GLY A 60 1.09 -2.83 0.76
N GLN A 61 0.89 -4.15 0.77
CA GLN A 61 -0.46 -4.75 0.81
C GLN A 61 -1.16 -4.45 2.15
N LEU A 62 -0.43 -4.55 3.26
CA LEU A 62 -0.94 -4.23 4.59
C LEU A 62 -1.38 -2.76 4.69
N MET A 63 -0.57 -1.83 4.16
CA MET A 63 -0.91 -0.40 4.12
C MET A 63 -2.14 -0.13 3.26
N GLN A 64 -2.30 -0.83 2.13
CA GLN A 64 -3.49 -0.73 1.29
C GLN A 64 -4.74 -1.19 2.04
N TRP A 65 -4.65 -2.32 2.75
CA TRP A 65 -5.76 -2.87 3.52
C TRP A 65 -6.22 -1.93 4.64
N PHE A 66 -5.27 -1.37 5.42
CA PHE A 66 -5.58 -0.37 6.44
C PHE A 66 -6.06 0.97 5.87
N GLY A 67 -5.61 1.33 4.67
CA GLY A 67 -6.08 2.52 3.95
C GLY A 67 -7.56 2.41 3.55
N GLU A 68 -7.95 1.25 2.98
CA GLU A 68 -9.34 0.99 2.59
C GLU A 68 -10.31 0.99 3.77
N ASP A 69 -9.91 0.42 4.92
CA ASP A 69 -10.76 0.43 6.11
C ASP A 69 -10.97 1.84 6.67
N LYS A 70 -9.93 2.69 6.70
CA LYS A 70 -10.06 4.10 7.12
C LYS A 70 -11.04 4.87 6.24
N ASP A 71 -10.95 4.68 4.93
CA ASP A 71 -11.84 5.36 3.97
C ASP A 71 -13.27 4.83 4.03
N LYS A 72 -13.46 3.54 4.34
CA LYS A 72 -14.77 2.93 4.53
C LYS A 72 -15.46 3.47 5.78
N HIS A 73 -14.75 3.55 6.91
CA HIS A 73 -15.29 4.13 8.15
C HIS A 73 -15.63 5.62 7.99
N ARG A 74 -14.78 6.39 7.30
CA ARG A 74 -15.05 7.81 7.01
C ARG A 74 -16.34 7.97 6.18
N ARG A 75 -16.52 7.16 5.13
CA ARG A 75 -17.73 7.21 4.29
C ARG A 75 -19.00 6.85 5.06
N LEU A 76 -18.93 5.84 5.92
CA LEU A 76 -20.07 5.46 6.77
C LEU A 76 -20.46 6.57 7.76
N GLN A 77 -19.51 7.29 8.36
CA GLN A 77 -19.83 8.42 9.24
C GLN A 77 -20.48 9.58 8.49
N VAL A 78 -19.97 9.94 7.31
CA VAL A 78 -20.57 11.02 6.49
C VAL A 78 -22.00 10.65 6.06
N ASN A 79 -22.26 9.40 5.69
CA ASN A 79 -23.60 8.95 5.32
C ASN A 79 -24.57 8.99 6.50
N ASN A 80 -24.15 8.52 7.70
CA ASN A 80 -24.96 8.60 8.91
C ASN A 80 -25.31 10.05 9.30
N ILE A 81 -24.38 11.00 9.14
CA ILE A 81 -24.65 12.42 9.41
C ILE A 81 -25.66 13.00 8.42
N LYS A 82 -25.56 12.64 7.14
CA LYS A 82 -26.53 13.07 6.11
C LYS A 82 -27.94 12.53 6.39
N GLU A 83 -28.05 11.26 6.76
CA GLU A 83 -29.30 10.62 7.18
C GLU A 83 -29.94 11.35 8.37
N LEU A 84 -29.15 11.67 9.40
CA LEU A 84 -29.59 12.45 10.56
C LEU A 84 -30.07 13.86 10.18
N TYR A 85 -29.37 14.55 9.29
CA TYR A 85 -29.78 15.87 8.79
C TYR A 85 -31.11 15.82 8.02
N LEU A 86 -31.27 14.84 7.12
CA LEU A 86 -32.50 14.63 6.37
C LEU A 86 -33.68 14.30 7.29
N SER A 87 -33.48 13.43 8.27
CA SER A 87 -34.48 13.11 9.29
C SER A 87 -34.87 14.36 10.11
N GLY A 88 -33.89 15.17 10.52
CA GLY A 88 -34.14 16.42 11.26
C GLY A 88 -34.91 17.47 10.45
N ILE A 89 -34.61 17.62 9.16
CA ILE A 89 -35.36 18.52 8.26
C ILE A 89 -36.80 18.02 8.07
N CYS A 90 -36.99 16.72 7.88
CA CYS A 90 -38.31 16.11 7.74
C CYS A 90 -39.16 16.29 9.01
N ALA A 91 -38.56 16.10 10.19
CA ALA A 91 -39.20 16.35 11.48
C ALA A 91 -39.62 17.83 11.65
N LYS A 92 -38.74 18.78 11.27
CA LYS A 92 -39.07 20.22 11.28
C LYS A 92 -40.26 20.56 10.38
N PHE A 93 -40.32 20.00 9.18
CA PHE A 93 -41.45 20.19 8.26
C PHE A 93 -42.76 19.63 8.82
N LYS A 94 -42.72 18.45 9.44
CA LYS A 94 -43.89 17.81 10.05
C LYS A 94 -44.46 18.64 11.20
N ILE A 95 -43.60 19.15 12.09
CA ILE A 95 -43.99 20.04 13.20
C ILE A 95 -44.60 21.35 12.67
N LYS A 96 -44.01 21.96 11.62
CA LYS A 96 -44.51 23.20 11.03
C LYS A 96 -45.90 23.01 10.41
N ARG A 97 -46.13 21.88 9.72
CA ARG A 97 -47.43 21.53 9.14
C ARG A 97 -48.51 21.31 10.20
N VAL A 98 -48.20 20.56 11.26
CA VAL A 98 -49.14 20.34 12.39
C VAL A 98 -49.50 21.65 13.08
N ARG A 99 -48.53 22.54 13.27
CA ARG A 99 -48.76 23.86 13.89
C ARG A 99 -49.61 24.80 13.02
N GLN A 100 -49.62 24.64 11.70
CA GLN A 100 -50.50 25.40 10.82
C GLN A 100 -51.94 24.88 10.87
N HIS A 101 -52.15 23.56 10.95
CA HIS A 101 -53.48 22.97 11.10
C HIS A 101 -54.12 23.21 12.47
N LEU A 102 -53.33 23.37 13.54
CA LEU A 102 -53.84 23.70 14.88
C LEU A 102 -54.22 25.19 15.06
N ARG A 103 -53.91 26.05 14.08
CA ARG A 103 -54.24 27.49 14.11
C ARG A 103 -55.31 27.88 13.08
N ALA A 104 -55.82 26.92 12.31
CA ALA A 104 -56.96 27.07 11.42
C ALA A 104 -58.18 26.44 12.09
#